data_AF-A0A2N1D509-F1
#
_entry.id   AF-A0A2N1D509-F1
#
_cell.length_a   1.000
_cell.length_b   1.000
_cell.length_c   1.000
_cell.angle_alpha   90.00
_cell.angle_beta   90.00
_cell.angle_gamma   90.00
#
_symmetry.space_group_name_H-M   'P 1'
#
loop_
_entity.id
_entity.type
_entity.pdbx_description
1 polymer ?
#
loop_
_entity_poly.entity_id
_entity_poly.type
_entity_poly.pdbx_seq_one_letter_code
_entity_poly.pdbx_strand_id
1 'polypeptide(L)'
;MNISAQGFASSALLEAIYFQFEKNPELCQYLTLETTEKSIIKDVELTRAQMKMFSKMGIHLALDDYGAGYSSLSYLGQFKFNYIKINAVLLVVTI
;
A
#
# COMPACT_ATOMS: atom_id res chain seq x y z
N MET A 1 1.82 -6.75 -5.98
CA MET A 1 0.99 -7.75 -5.28
C MET A 1 -0.12 -7.02 -4.57
N ASN A 2 -1.38 -7.39 -4.82
CA ASN A 2 -2.53 -6.81 -4.13
C ASN A 2 -2.66 -7.38 -2.72
N ILE A 3 -2.80 -6.49 -1.74
CA ILE A 3 -2.96 -6.82 -0.33
C ILE A 3 -4.15 -6.01 0.20
N SER A 4 -5.10 -6.70 0.83
CA SER A 4 -6.22 -6.07 1.52
C SER A 4 -5.80 -5.54 2.90
N ALA A 5 -6.63 -4.71 3.53
CA ALA A 5 -6.39 -4.25 4.91
C ALA A 5 -6.10 -5.41 5.89
N GLN A 6 -6.82 -6.54 5.76
CA GLN A 6 -6.56 -7.71 6.59
C GLN A 6 -5.22 -8.38 6.26
N GLY A 7 -4.80 -8.34 4.99
CA GLY A 7 -3.49 -8.84 4.57
C GLY A 7 -2.36 -8.01 5.18
N PHE A 8 -2.50 -6.69 5.23
CA PHE A 8 -1.62 -5.81 5.98
C PHE A 8 -1.58 -6.25 7.46
N ALA A 9 -2.73 -6.42 8.10
CA ALA A 9 -2.87 -6.88 9.48
C ALA A 9 -2.38 -8.33 9.75
N SER A 10 -2.05 -9.12 8.73
CA SER A 10 -1.72 -10.52 8.88
C SER A 10 -0.29 -10.70 9.38
N SER A 11 -0.13 -11.21 10.60
CA SER A 11 1.17 -11.60 11.15
C SER A 11 1.89 -12.61 10.27
N ALA A 12 1.16 -13.59 9.71
CA ALA A 12 1.73 -14.60 8.81
C ALA A 12 2.34 -13.99 7.53
N LEU A 13 1.68 -12.98 6.95
CA LEU A 13 2.23 -12.30 5.78
C LEU A 13 3.47 -11.49 6.13
N LEU A 14 3.44 -10.78 7.26
CA LEU A 14 4.59 -10.03 7.77
C LEU A 14 5.78 -10.94 8.04
N GLU A 15 5.57 -12.08 8.69
CA GLU A 15 6.59 -13.08 8.96
C GLU A 15 7.17 -13.66 7.66
N ALA A 16 6.34 -13.96 6.66
CA ALA A 16 6.80 -14.46 5.38
C ALA A 16 7.68 -13.43 4.63
N ILE A 17 7.25 -12.16 4.62
CA ILE A 17 8.01 -11.07 3.98
C ILE A 17 9.34 -10.85 4.74
N TYR A 18 9.32 -10.89 6.07
CA TYR A 18 10.54 -10.78 6.87
C TYR A 18 11.52 -11.90 6.63
N PHE A 19 11.04 -13.14 6.64
CA PHE A 19 11.88 -14.29 6.38
C PHE A 19 12.55 -14.20 5.01
N GLN A 20 11.83 -13.71 4.00
CA GLN A 20 12.39 -13.49 2.68
C GLN A 20 13.41 -12.33 2.66
N PHE A 21 13.13 -11.25 3.39
CA PHE A 21 14.04 -10.11 3.54
C PHE A 21 15.35 -10.48 4.24
N GLU A 22 15.31 -11.31 5.29
CA GLU A 22 16.55 -11.75 5.97
C GLU A 22 17.44 -12.59 5.05
N LYS A 23 16.83 -13.37 4.14
CA LYS A 23 17.57 -14.22 3.22
C LYS A 23 18.08 -13.48 1.99
N ASN A 24 17.28 -12.57 1.44
CA ASN A 24 17.54 -11.89 0.17
C ASN A 24 17.02 -10.44 0.23
N PRO A 25 17.66 -9.55 1.01
CA PRO A 25 17.18 -8.19 1.22
C PRO A 25 17.10 -7.38 -0.09
N GLU A 26 17.95 -7.69 -1.07
CA GLU A 26 17.98 -7.07 -2.39
C GLU A 26 16.75 -7.39 -3.25
N LEU A 27 15.96 -8.41 -2.90
CA LEU A 27 14.72 -8.71 -3.63
C LEU A 27 13.58 -7.77 -3.24
N CYS A 28 13.63 -7.17 -2.05
CA CYS A 28 12.54 -6.33 -1.55
C CYS A 28 12.34 -5.06 -2.39
N GLN A 29 13.40 -4.52 -3.02
CA GLN A 29 13.27 -3.37 -3.94
C GLN A 29 12.45 -3.67 -5.20
N TYR A 30 12.30 -4.95 -5.58
CA TYR A 30 11.50 -5.37 -6.72
C TYR A 30 10.06 -5.71 -6.32
N LEU A 31 9.77 -5.79 -5.01
CA LEU A 31 8.43 -6.05 -4.51
C LEU A 31 7.66 -4.75 -4.40
N THR A 32 6.50 -4.71 -5.05
CA THR A 32 5.51 -3.65 -4.85
C THR A 32 4.26 -4.23 -4.21
N LEU A 33 3.87 -3.70 -3.06
CA LEU A 33 2.63 -4.03 -2.38
C LEU A 33 1.59 -2.96 -2.70
N GLU A 34 0.42 -3.41 -3.10
CA GLU A 34 -0.67 -2.55 -3.58
C GLU A 34 -1.89 -2.72 -2.68
N THR A 35 -2.56 -1.62 -2.36
CA THR A 35 -3.76 -1.60 -1.50
C THR A 35 -4.76 -0.58 -2.00
N THR A 36 -6.03 -0.71 -1.61
CA THR A 36 -7.07 0.26 -1.98
C THR A 36 -7.29 1.30 -0.89
N GLU A 37 -7.85 2.44 -1.27
CA GLU A 37 -8.19 3.50 -0.33
C GLU A 37 -9.15 3.03 0.79
N LYS A 38 -10.18 2.27 0.41
CA LYS A 38 -11.14 1.66 1.35
C LYS A 38 -10.46 0.75 2.37
N SER A 39 -9.39 0.05 1.96
CA SER A 39 -8.63 -0.83 2.84
C SER A 39 -7.88 -0.03 3.90
N ILE A 40 -7.27 1.09 3.52
CA ILE A 40 -6.52 1.95 4.44
C ILE A 40 -7.42 2.58 5.50
N ILE A 41 -8.57 3.12 5.09
CA ILE A 41 -9.49 3.84 5.98
C ILE A 41 -10.08 2.91 7.06
N LYS A 42 -10.20 1.61 6.77
CA LYS A 42 -10.71 0.63 7.72
C LYS A 42 -9.83 0.52 8.97
N ASP A 43 -8.51 0.68 8.84
CA ASP A 43 -7.56 0.62 9.96
C ASP A 43 -6.30 1.45 9.67
N VAL A 44 -6.45 2.77 9.78
CA VAL A 44 -5.44 3.77 9.38
C VAL A 44 -4.13 3.62 10.16
N GLU A 45 -4.21 3.46 11.48
CA GLU A 45 -3.04 3.44 12.36
C GLU A 45 -2.20 2.17 12.15
N LEU A 46 -2.86 1.00 12.07
CA LEU A 46 -2.21 -0.27 11.79
C LEU A 46 -1.56 -0.26 10.41
N THR A 47 -2.32 0.15 9.39
CA THR A 47 -1.82 0.24 8.01
C THR A 47 -0.61 1.16 7.93
N ARG A 48 -0.63 2.31 8.62
CA ARG A 48 0.50 3.25 8.66
C ARG A 48 1.75 2.63 9.28
N ALA A 49 1.60 1.92 10.40
CA ALA A 49 2.73 1.26 11.07
C ALA A 49 3.40 0.23 10.15
N GLN A 50 2.60 -0.56 9.45
CA GLN A 50 3.08 -1.62 8.56
C GLN A 50 3.67 -1.08 7.26
N MET A 51 3.04 -0.06 6.66
CA MET A 51 3.62 0.63 5.50
C MET A 51 4.99 1.23 5.83
N LYS A 52 5.17 1.82 7.03
CA LYS A 52 6.47 2.34 7.46
C LYS A 52 7.52 1.24 7.56
N MET A 53 7.13 0.06 8.02
CA MET A 53 7.98 -1.10 8.16
C MET A 53 8.38 -1.69 6.80
N PHE A 54 7.43 -1.88 5.88
CA PHE A 54 7.71 -2.29 4.50
C PHE A 54 8.63 -1.30 3.78
N SER A 55 8.37 -0.01 3.93
CA SER A 55 9.23 1.04 3.35
C SER A 55 10.66 0.97 3.88
N LYS A 56 10.87 0.66 5.17
CA LYS A 56 12.21 0.44 5.74
C LYS A 56 12.91 -0.80 5.19
N MET A 57 12.16 -1.80 4.75
CA MET A 57 12.69 -3.01 4.10
C MET A 57 13.00 -2.78 2.60
N GLY A 58 12.78 -1.57 2.09
CA GLY A 58 12.97 -1.25 0.68
C GLY A 58 11.81 -1.68 -0.22
N ILE A 59 10.70 -2.14 0.35
CA ILE A 59 9.51 -2.57 -0.39
C ILE A 59 8.75 -1.33 -0.88
N HIS A 60 8.37 -1.33 -2.16
CA HIS A 60 7.56 -0.28 -2.74
C HIS A 60 6.09 -0.45 -2.38
N LEU A 61 5.38 0.67 -2.21
CA LEU A 61 3.97 0.72 -1.86
C LEU A 61 3.17 1.46 -2.93
N ALA A 62 2.05 0.90 -3.33
CA ALA A 62 1.12 1.46 -4.31
C ALA A 62 -0.28 1.62 -3.72
N LEU A 63 -0.93 2.74 -4.04
CA LEU A 63 -2.35 2.96 -3.80
C LEU A 63 -3.13 2.66 -5.08
N ASP A 64 -4.12 1.77 -5.00
CA ASP A 64 -5.03 1.42 -6.07
C ASP A 64 -6.42 2.06 -5.91
N ASP A 65 -7.13 2.17 -7.03
CA ASP A 65 -8.48 2.74 -7.12
C ASP A 65 -8.63 4.11 -6.46
N TYR A 66 -7.57 4.94 -6.52
CA TYR A 66 -7.65 6.30 -6.00
C TYR A 66 -8.75 7.07 -6.75
N GLY A 67 -9.67 7.69 -6.00
CA GLY A 67 -10.78 8.46 -6.54
C GLY A 67 -12.11 7.73 -6.70
N ALA A 68 -12.21 6.45 -6.33
CA ALA A 68 -13.47 5.69 -6.38
C ALA A 68 -14.51 6.09 -5.30
N GLY A 69 -14.20 7.12 -4.51
CA GLY A 69 -15.06 7.66 -3.47
C GLY A 69 -14.63 7.19 -2.09
N TYR A 70 -13.97 8.09 -1.34
CA TYR A 70 -13.83 8.21 0.12
C TYR A 70 -12.72 9.24 0.50
N SER A 71 -11.97 9.77 -0.47
CA SER A 71 -10.73 10.51 -0.16
C SER A 71 -10.93 12.02 -0.14
N SER A 72 -10.78 12.57 1.07
CA SER A 72 -10.09 13.86 1.16
C SER A 72 -8.58 13.61 0.93
N LEU A 73 -7.93 14.51 0.19
CA LEU A 73 -6.48 14.52 -0.07
C LEU A 73 -5.62 14.36 1.21
N SER A 74 -6.21 14.62 2.37
CA SER A 74 -5.64 14.62 3.71
C SER A 74 -4.92 13.33 4.09
N TYR A 75 -5.33 12.17 3.58
CA TYR A 75 -4.70 10.89 3.90
C TYR A 75 -3.46 10.62 3.07
N LEU A 76 -3.42 11.04 1.80
CA LEU A 76 -2.24 10.84 0.94
C LEU A 76 -0.97 11.44 1.54
N GLY A 77 -1.08 12.61 2.18
CA GLY A 77 0.05 13.24 2.86
C GLY A 77 0.56 12.48 4.10
N GLN A 78 -0.22 11.55 4.64
CA GLN A 78 0.12 10.80 5.85
C GLN A 78 0.81 9.46 5.56
N PHE A 79 0.77 8.98 4.31
CA PHE A 79 1.34 7.70 3.91
C PHE A 79 2.45 7.88 2.88
N LYS A 80 3.51 7.07 3.00
CA LYS A 80 4.59 7.03 2.01
C LYS A 80 4.27 6.02 0.92
N PHE A 81 3.57 6.47 -0.11
CA PHE A 81 3.40 5.70 -1.35
C PHE A 81 4.51 6.00 -2.35
N ASN A 82 4.94 4.97 -3.07
CA ASN A 82 5.81 5.09 -4.24
C ASN A 82 5.00 5.31 -5.52
N TYR A 83 3.81 4.72 -5.57
CA TYR A 83 2.93 4.77 -6.74
C TYR A 83 1.48 5.05 -6.33
N ILE A 84 0.77 5.78 -7.18
CA ILE A 84 -0.68 5.98 -7.06
C ILE A 84 -1.30 5.62 -8.41
N LYS A 85 -2.23 4.66 -8.39
CA LYS A 85 -3.03 4.28 -9.54
C LYS A 85 -4.37 5.01 -9.44
N ILE A 86 -4.62 5.86 -10.43
CA ILE A 86 -5.83 6.66 -10.53
C ILE A 86 -6.92 5.79 -11.14
N ASN A 87 -8.09 5.74 -10.49
CA ASN A 87 -9.24 5.04 -11.05
C ASN A 87 -9.75 5.78 -12.30
N ALA A 88 -10.17 5.04 -13.33
CA ALA A 88 -10.69 5.62 -14.57
C ALA A 88 -11.89 6.57 -14.36
N VAL A 89 -12.63 6.45 -13.26
CA VAL A 89 -13.73 7.37 -12.91
C VAL A 89 -13.26 8.82 -12.69
N LEU A 90 -11.99 9.02 -12.32
CA LEU A 90 -11.38 10.36 -12.18
C LEU A 90 -10.93 10.96 -13.53
N LEU A 91 -10.83 10.15 -14.59
CA LEU A 91 -10.44 10.62 -15.91
C LEU A 91 -11.67 11.18 -16.63
N VAL A 92 -11.83 12.51 -16.56
CA VAL A 92 -12.79 13.22 -17.41
C VAL A 92 -12.19 13.30 -18.81
N VAL A 93 -12.57 12.38 -19.69
CA VAL A 93 -12.29 12.49 -21.12
C VAL A 93 -13.42 13.31 -21.74
N THR A 94 -13.18 14.60 -21.98
CA THR A 94 -14.07 15.41 -22.81
C THR A 94 -13.74 15.09 -24.27
N ILE A 95 -14.71 14.49 -24.97
CA ILE A 95 -14.65 14.21 -26.41
C ILE A 95 -15.04 15.47 -27.20
#